data_AF-A0A7R9VTI4-F1
#
_entry.id   AF-A0A7R9VTI4-F1
#
_cell.length_a   1.000
_cell.length_b   1.000
_cell.length_c   1.000
_cell.angle_alpha   90.00
_cell.angle_beta   90.00
_cell.angle_gamma   90.00
#
_symmetry.space_group_name_H-M   'P 1'
#
loop_
_entity.id
_entity.type
_entity.pdbx_description
1 polymer ?
#
loop_
_entity_poly.entity_id
_entity_poly.type
_entity_poly.pdbx_seq_one_letter_code
_entity_poly.pdbx_strand_id
1 'polypeptide(L)'
;TLARQDLLVQALLKWFKNTFFRWTDRPPCHACGRESVQLLSTQPPTDEERRHLASRTEVYACKVCNALTRFPRYNDPAKLLETRTGRCGEWANCFLLFLRAAKLQARYVLDVTDHVWCEYYSNKLERWVHLDPCEAAFDKPLLYEAGWGKQLSYVFAADATGFTDVVRRYTRRYASDVLPRRTALPEDELSRCLAQ
;
A
#
# COMPACT_ATOMS: atom_id res chain seq x y z
N THR A 1 -26.84 -5.55 -5.97
CA THR A 1 -26.85 -4.57 -4.85
C THR A 1 -25.85 -4.99 -3.80
N LEU A 2 -25.08 -4.04 -3.27
CA LEU A 2 -24.07 -4.25 -2.22
C LEU A 2 -24.71 -4.63 -0.87
N ALA A 3 -24.01 -5.40 -0.06
CA ALA A 3 -24.39 -5.70 1.31
C ALA A 3 -23.83 -4.68 2.31
N ARG A 4 -24.27 -4.77 3.57
CA ARG A 4 -23.83 -3.89 4.66
C ARG A 4 -22.30 -3.85 4.82
N GLN A 5 -21.62 -4.99 4.69
CA GLN A 5 -20.16 -5.05 4.78
C GLN A 5 -19.48 -4.28 3.64
N ASP A 6 -20.00 -4.36 2.42
CA ASP A 6 -19.45 -3.64 1.28
C ASP A 6 -19.61 -2.12 1.45
N LEU A 7 -20.79 -1.68 1.94
CA LEU A 7 -21.05 -0.27 2.25
C LEU A 7 -20.15 0.23 3.39
N LEU A 8 -19.89 -0.61 4.40
CA LEU A 8 -18.93 -0.31 5.47
C LEU A 8 -17.53 -0.10 4.90
N VAL A 9 -17.05 -0.97 4.01
CA VAL A 9 -15.73 -0.85 3.40
C VAL A 9 -15.62 0.42 2.54
N GLN A 10 -16.67 0.76 1.78
CA GLN A 10 -16.73 2.01 1.02
C GLN A 10 -16.66 3.24 1.93
N ALA A 11 -17.40 3.22 3.06
CA ALA A 11 -17.35 4.31 4.03
C ALA A 11 -15.98 4.40 4.71
N LEU A 12 -15.37 3.26 5.04
CA LEU A 12 -14.05 3.18 5.66
C LEU A 12 -12.96 3.74 4.73
N LEU A 13 -12.97 3.41 3.43
CA LEU A 13 -12.07 4.01 2.44
C LEU A 13 -12.15 5.54 2.42
N LYS A 14 -13.38 6.08 2.35
CA LYS A 14 -13.62 7.53 2.32
C LYS A 14 -13.16 8.20 3.60
N TRP A 15 -13.49 7.63 4.76
CA TRP A 15 -13.06 8.15 6.05
C TRP A 15 -11.54 8.10 6.21
N PHE A 16 -10.91 6.99 5.81
CA PHE A 16 -9.47 6.81 5.93
C PHE A 16 -8.72 7.88 5.13
N LYS A 17 -9.07 8.06 3.84
CA LYS A 17 -8.44 9.05 2.96
C LYS A 17 -8.73 10.50 3.35
N ASN A 18 -9.97 10.82 3.70
CA ASN A 18 -10.40 12.21 3.85
C ASN A 18 -10.33 12.73 5.29
N THR A 19 -10.09 11.86 6.27
CA THR A 19 -10.16 12.25 7.69
C THR A 19 -9.01 11.68 8.50
N PHE A 20 -8.71 10.39 8.36
CA PHE A 20 -7.78 9.72 9.28
C PHE A 20 -6.31 9.88 8.86
N PHE A 21 -5.96 9.56 7.61
CA PHE A 21 -4.59 9.40 7.16
C PHE A 21 -4.21 10.44 6.12
N ARG A 22 -2.96 10.91 6.13
CA ARG A 22 -2.48 11.98 5.24
C ARG A 22 -1.34 11.52 4.36
N TRP A 23 -1.36 11.94 3.10
CA TRP A 23 -0.28 11.67 2.17
C TRP A 23 0.89 12.59 2.51
N THR A 24 2.08 12.01 2.66
CA THR A 24 3.32 12.78 2.85
C THR A 24 4.35 12.29 1.85
N ASP A 25 4.54 13.06 0.77
CA ASP A 25 5.69 12.87 -0.11
C ASP A 25 6.97 13.41 0.54
N ARG A 26 6.89 14.52 1.26
CA ARG A 26 8.01 15.11 2.01
C ARG A 26 7.45 15.71 3.29
N PRO A 27 8.05 15.42 4.47
CA PRO A 27 7.56 15.98 5.71
C PRO A 27 7.79 17.50 5.75
N PRO A 28 6.89 18.30 6.34
CA PRO A 28 7.22 19.68 6.69
C PRO A 28 8.37 19.70 7.70
N CYS A 29 9.14 20.79 7.72
CA CYS A 29 10.22 20.94 8.68
C CYS A 29 9.69 20.85 10.12
N HIS A 30 10.27 19.99 10.96
CA HIS A 30 9.84 19.84 12.35
C HIS A 30 10.00 21.12 13.18
N ALA A 31 10.97 21.98 12.84
CA ALA A 31 11.30 23.17 13.62
C ALA A 31 10.46 24.40 13.24
N CYS A 32 10.15 24.59 11.95
CA CYS A 32 9.46 25.80 11.48
C CYS A 32 8.19 25.54 10.66
N GLY A 33 7.81 24.27 10.45
CA GLY A 33 6.60 23.88 9.73
C GLY A 33 6.62 24.12 8.21
N ARG A 34 7.68 24.72 7.65
CA ARG A 34 7.78 25.01 6.21
C ARG A 34 7.93 23.71 5.41
N GLU A 35 7.23 23.63 4.28
CA GLU A 35 7.34 22.52 3.31
C GLU A 35 8.57 22.63 2.40
N SER A 36 9.28 23.75 2.44
CA SER A 36 10.52 23.96 1.69
C SER A 36 11.66 23.15 2.30
N VAL A 37 11.64 21.85 2.03
CA VAL A 37 12.63 20.87 2.45
C VAL A 37 13.21 20.14 1.25
N GLN A 38 14.43 19.62 1.41
CA GLN A 38 15.08 18.76 0.42
C GLN A 38 15.56 17.49 1.08
N LEU A 39 15.38 16.35 0.40
CA LEU A 39 15.96 15.10 0.86
C LEU A 39 17.48 15.25 0.86
N LEU A 40 18.09 15.11 2.03
CA LEU A 40 19.52 15.20 2.22
C LEU A 40 20.17 13.82 2.12
N SER A 41 19.58 12.82 2.79
CA SER A 41 20.09 11.45 2.80
C SER A 41 19.00 10.46 3.22
N THR A 42 19.24 9.18 2.93
CA THR A 42 18.53 8.06 3.56
C THR A 42 19.49 7.39 4.53
N GLN A 43 19.08 7.26 5.78
CA GLN A 43 19.91 6.74 6.87
C GLN A 43 19.30 5.45 7.44
N PRO A 44 20.11 4.61 8.12
CA PRO A 44 19.59 3.60 9.01
C PRO A 44 18.65 4.23 10.05
N PRO A 45 17.59 3.52 10.47
CA PRO A 45 16.74 4.00 11.55
C PRO A 45 17.53 4.10 12.87
N THR A 46 17.05 4.89 13.83
CA THR A 46 17.54 4.84 15.23
C THR A 46 17.04 3.56 15.92
N ASP A 47 17.54 3.25 17.12
CA ASP A 47 17.02 2.13 17.91
C ASP A 47 15.54 2.29 18.25
N GLU A 48 15.10 3.51 18.54
CA GLU A 48 13.69 3.83 18.78
C GLU A 48 12.86 3.61 17.51
N GLU A 49 13.33 4.10 16.36
CA GLU A 49 12.63 3.92 15.08
C GLU A 49 12.55 2.43 14.69
N ARG A 50 13.61 1.66 14.94
CA ARG A 50 13.65 0.20 14.74
C ARG A 50 12.62 -0.55 15.57
N ARG A 51 12.34 -0.11 16.82
CA ARG A 51 11.30 -0.73 17.67
C ARG A 51 9.91 -0.67 17.03
N HIS A 52 9.68 0.30 16.15
CA HIS A 52 8.46 0.44 15.35
C HIS A 52 8.62 -0.06 13.90
N LEU A 53 9.56 -0.97 13.69
CA LEU A 53 9.82 -1.63 12.41
C LEU A 53 10.09 -0.65 11.26
N ALA A 54 10.71 0.50 11.55
CA ALA A 54 11.18 1.38 10.49
C ALA A 54 12.22 0.64 9.64
N SER A 55 12.01 0.59 8.33
CA SER A 55 12.97 -0.07 7.40
C SER A 55 14.12 0.86 7.01
N ARG A 56 13.86 2.16 6.95
CA ARG A 56 14.80 3.23 6.64
C ARG A 56 14.28 4.55 7.19
N THR A 57 15.15 5.54 7.30
CA THR A 57 14.76 6.90 7.67
C THR A 57 15.26 7.91 6.64
N GLU A 58 14.32 8.60 6.00
CA GLU A 58 14.61 9.70 5.09
C GLU A 58 14.91 10.96 5.93
N VAL A 59 15.99 11.66 5.65
CA VAL A 59 16.40 12.88 6.37
C VAL A 59 16.32 14.07 5.43
N TYR A 60 15.51 15.05 5.81
CA TYR A 60 15.23 16.24 5.03
C TYR A 60 15.85 17.48 5.68
N ALA A 61 16.55 18.29 4.89
CA ALA A 61 17.06 19.60 5.33
C ALA A 61 16.09 20.71 4.95
N CYS A 62 15.74 21.57 5.90
CA CYS A 62 14.92 22.75 5.63
C CYS A 62 15.74 23.83 4.93
N LYS A 63 15.24 24.37 3.81
CA LYS A 63 15.91 25.44 3.06
C LYS A 63 15.79 26.82 3.72
N VAL A 64 15.00 26.93 4.79
CA VAL A 64 14.72 28.21 5.48
C VAL A 64 15.48 28.32 6.79
N CYS A 65 15.39 27.31 7.66
CA CYS A 65 16.02 27.33 8.98
C CYS A 65 17.17 26.32 9.16
N ASN A 66 17.54 25.59 8.09
CA ASN A 66 18.59 24.56 8.09
C ASN A 66 18.37 23.37 9.05
N ALA A 67 17.26 23.31 9.78
CA ALA A 67 16.92 22.19 10.65
C ALA A 67 16.71 20.89 9.85
N LEU A 68 17.15 19.78 10.43
CA LEU A 68 16.99 18.44 9.87
C LEU A 68 15.71 17.79 10.39
N THR A 69 14.91 17.23 9.50
CA THR A 69 13.68 16.51 9.83
C THR A 69 13.81 15.06 9.41
N ARG A 70 13.56 14.15 10.34
CA ARG A 70 13.58 12.71 10.08
C ARG A 70 12.18 12.25 9.68
N PHE A 71 12.12 11.36 8.70
CA PHE A 71 10.90 10.69 8.25
C PHE A 71 11.13 9.18 8.17
N PRO A 72 10.95 8.48 9.30
CA PRO A 72 11.10 7.04 9.37
C PRO A 72 9.96 6.34 8.60
N ARG A 73 10.32 5.34 7.81
CA ARG A 73 9.38 4.53 7.02
C ARG A 73 8.92 3.33 7.85
N TYR A 74 7.97 3.59 8.75
CA TYR A 74 7.46 2.63 9.73
C TYR A 74 6.64 1.50 9.08
N ASN A 75 6.87 0.27 9.53
CA ASN A 75 6.05 -0.90 9.16
C ASN A 75 5.20 -1.43 10.32
N ASP A 76 5.34 -0.90 11.53
CA ASP A 76 4.47 -1.20 12.66
C ASP A 76 3.11 -0.50 12.50
N PRO A 77 2.01 -1.23 12.28
CA PRO A 77 0.68 -0.63 12.10
C PRO A 77 0.22 0.15 13.33
N ALA A 78 0.63 -0.23 14.54
CA ALA A 78 0.28 0.51 15.76
C ALA A 78 0.93 1.90 15.75
N LYS A 79 2.19 2.00 15.32
CA LYS A 79 2.85 3.30 15.14
C LYS A 79 2.16 4.15 14.07
N LEU A 80 1.65 3.53 13.01
CA LEU A 80 0.93 4.23 11.95
C LEU A 80 -0.41 4.82 12.41
N LEU A 81 -1.04 4.26 13.46
CA LEU A 81 -2.23 4.87 14.08
C LEU A 81 -1.91 6.19 14.78
N GLU A 82 -0.66 6.36 15.26
CA GLU A 82 -0.16 7.58 15.88
C GLU A 82 0.27 8.60 14.83
N THR A 83 1.13 8.19 13.88
CA THR A 83 1.72 9.11 12.90
C THR A 83 0.71 9.57 11.85
N ARG A 84 -0.26 8.71 11.50
CA ARG A 84 -1.36 8.98 10.55
C ARG A 84 -0.91 9.55 9.21
N THR A 85 0.29 9.18 8.78
CA THR A 85 0.85 9.68 7.53
C THR A 85 1.89 8.76 6.92
N GLY A 86 2.07 8.90 5.61
CA GLY A 86 3.05 8.13 4.84
C GLY A 86 2.75 8.15 3.35
N ARG A 87 3.32 7.19 2.63
CA ARG A 87 3.04 6.91 1.21
C ARG A 87 2.28 5.58 1.08
N CYS A 88 2.12 5.06 -0.14
CA CYS A 88 1.30 3.87 -0.40
C CYS A 88 1.56 2.68 0.54
N GLY A 89 2.82 2.43 0.90
CA GLY A 89 3.24 1.44 1.90
C GLY A 89 2.52 1.59 3.24
N GLU A 90 2.70 2.73 3.90
CA GLU A 90 2.07 3.02 5.19
C GLU A 90 0.54 3.07 5.10
N TRP A 91 0.02 3.60 3.99
CA TRP A 91 -1.42 3.67 3.73
C TRP A 91 -2.04 2.27 3.66
N ALA A 92 -1.52 1.38 2.82
CA ALA A 92 -2.02 0.01 2.67
C ALA A 92 -1.86 -0.79 3.97
N ASN A 93 -0.72 -0.64 4.65
CA ASN A 93 -0.44 -1.35 5.89
C ASN A 93 -1.42 -0.96 7.02
N CYS A 94 -1.60 0.34 7.26
CA CYS A 94 -2.53 0.83 8.28
C CYS A 94 -3.98 0.53 7.90
N PHE A 95 -4.36 0.68 6.63
CA PHE A 95 -5.72 0.37 6.20
C PHE A 95 -6.07 -1.12 6.36
N LEU A 96 -5.12 -2.02 6.08
CA LEU A 96 -5.29 -3.46 6.30
C LEU A 96 -5.57 -3.78 7.78
N LEU A 97 -4.94 -3.06 8.72
CA LEU A 97 -5.24 -3.19 10.14
C LEU A 97 -6.72 -2.88 10.43
N PHE A 98 -7.27 -1.80 9.86
CA PHE A 98 -8.69 -1.46 10.05
C PHE A 98 -9.63 -2.53 9.48
N LEU A 99 -9.34 -3.07 8.30
CA LEU A 99 -10.13 -4.16 7.71
C LEU A 99 -10.13 -5.39 8.63
N ARG A 100 -8.95 -5.79 9.14
CA ARG A 100 -8.81 -6.93 10.05
C ARG A 100 -9.47 -6.68 11.40
N ALA A 101 -9.35 -5.47 11.96
CA ALA A 101 -10.02 -5.08 13.20
C ALA A 101 -11.55 -5.12 13.06
N ALA A 102 -12.08 -4.80 11.87
CA ALA A 102 -13.49 -4.97 11.52
C ALA A 102 -13.90 -6.44 11.25
N LYS A 103 -13.00 -7.41 11.49
CA LYS A 103 -13.20 -8.85 11.25
C LYS A 103 -13.54 -9.18 9.80
N LEU A 104 -12.99 -8.41 8.85
CA LEU A 104 -13.14 -8.67 7.43
C LEU A 104 -11.96 -9.51 6.93
N GLN A 105 -12.25 -10.46 6.04
CA GLN A 105 -11.21 -11.17 5.31
C GLN A 105 -10.54 -10.19 4.35
N ALA A 106 -9.24 -9.99 4.52
CA ALA A 106 -8.49 -8.99 3.77
C ALA A 106 -7.07 -9.46 3.45
N ARG A 107 -6.60 -9.08 2.25
CA ARG A 107 -5.27 -9.34 1.72
C ARG A 107 -4.48 -8.05 1.59
N TYR A 108 -3.18 -8.13 1.87
CA TYR A 108 -2.21 -7.17 1.39
C TYR A 108 -1.86 -7.50 -0.05
N VAL A 109 -1.82 -6.53 -0.96
CA VAL A 109 -1.44 -6.76 -2.36
C VAL A 109 -0.19 -5.97 -2.69
N LEU A 110 0.80 -6.67 -3.24
CA LEU A 110 2.06 -6.13 -3.73
C LEU A 110 2.10 -6.20 -5.25
N ASP A 111 2.21 -5.04 -5.88
CA ASP A 111 2.69 -4.90 -7.25
C ASP A 111 4.18 -4.59 -7.19
N VAL A 112 4.99 -5.46 -7.81
CA VAL A 112 6.46 -5.34 -7.77
C VAL A 112 6.97 -4.08 -8.50
N THR A 113 6.10 -3.39 -9.24
CA THR A 113 6.39 -2.08 -9.88
C THR A 113 6.14 -0.90 -8.93
N ASP A 114 6.50 -1.05 -7.65
CA ASP A 114 6.43 -0.01 -6.60
C ASP A 114 5.00 0.50 -6.28
N HIS A 115 4.04 -0.41 -6.09
CA HIS A 115 2.75 -0.04 -5.49
C HIS A 115 2.15 -1.16 -4.65
N VAL A 116 1.36 -0.77 -3.66
CA VAL A 116 0.72 -1.72 -2.74
C VAL A 116 -0.68 -1.24 -2.39
N TRP A 117 -1.59 -2.18 -2.14
CA TRP A 117 -2.99 -1.90 -1.81
C TRP A 117 -3.60 -3.08 -1.04
N CYS A 118 -4.93 -3.14 -0.94
CA CYS A 118 -5.63 -4.23 -0.26
C CYS A 118 -6.71 -4.90 -1.14
N GLU A 119 -7.05 -6.14 -0.81
CA GLU A 119 -8.32 -6.74 -1.24
C GLU A 119 -9.13 -7.12 -0.02
N TYR A 120 -10.47 -7.15 -0.14
CA TYR A 120 -11.33 -7.80 0.84
C TYR A 120 -12.27 -8.79 0.16
N TYR A 121 -12.66 -9.85 0.87
CA TYR A 121 -13.64 -10.80 0.35
C TYR A 121 -15.06 -10.32 0.66
N SER A 122 -15.83 -10.04 -0.39
CA SER A 122 -17.25 -9.72 -0.26
C SER A 122 -18.07 -11.00 -0.31
N ASN A 123 -18.72 -11.35 0.80
CA ASN A 123 -19.63 -12.50 0.84
C ASN A 123 -20.85 -12.32 -0.07
N LYS A 124 -21.26 -11.07 -0.35
CA LYS A 124 -22.41 -10.79 -1.22
C LYS A 124 -22.07 -10.90 -2.70
N LEU A 125 -20.84 -10.53 -3.07
CA LEU A 125 -20.35 -10.65 -4.45
C LEU A 125 -19.63 -11.98 -4.69
N GLU A 126 -19.41 -12.77 -3.63
CA GLU A 126 -18.74 -14.07 -3.64
C GLU A 126 -17.33 -14.02 -4.25
N ARG A 127 -16.62 -12.90 -4.06
CA ARG A 127 -15.28 -12.69 -4.62
C ARG A 127 -14.45 -11.68 -3.84
N TRP A 128 -13.15 -11.71 -4.12
CA TRP A 128 -12.22 -10.65 -3.75
C TRP A 128 -12.54 -9.36 -4.51
N VAL A 129 -12.55 -8.27 -3.77
CA VAL A 129 -12.79 -6.90 -4.25
C VAL A 129 -11.56 -6.07 -4.00
N HIS A 130 -11.10 -5.40 -5.06
CA HIS A 130 -9.98 -4.46 -5.00
C HIS A 130 -10.29 -3.24 -4.12
N LEU A 131 -9.35 -2.87 -3.25
CA LEU A 131 -9.38 -1.66 -2.44
C LEU A 131 -8.04 -0.91 -2.55
N ASP A 132 -8.07 0.35 -2.99
CA ASP A 132 -6.91 1.24 -2.85
C ASP A 132 -7.27 2.37 -1.87
N PRO A 133 -6.70 2.38 -0.65
CA PRO A 133 -6.96 3.43 0.33
C PRO A 133 -6.36 4.78 -0.07
N CYS A 134 -5.25 4.80 -0.81
CA CYS A 134 -4.65 6.04 -1.31
C CYS A 134 -5.61 6.76 -2.24
N GLU A 135 -6.39 6.00 -3.02
CA GLU A 135 -7.34 6.53 -4.00
C GLU A 135 -8.80 6.53 -3.52
N ALA A 136 -9.07 6.03 -2.32
CA ALA A 136 -10.42 5.69 -1.85
C ALA A 136 -11.22 4.89 -2.90
N ALA A 137 -10.52 4.00 -3.62
CA ALA A 137 -11.07 3.26 -4.74
C ALA A 137 -11.63 1.91 -4.26
N PHE A 138 -12.88 1.65 -4.62
CA PHE A 138 -13.57 0.39 -4.35
C PHE A 138 -13.89 -0.30 -5.68
N ASP A 139 -13.44 -1.55 -5.84
CA ASP A 139 -13.72 -2.42 -6.99
C ASP A 139 -13.30 -1.85 -8.36
N LYS A 140 -12.17 -1.15 -8.39
CA LYS A 140 -11.57 -0.58 -9.61
C LYS A 140 -10.20 -1.21 -9.94
N PRO A 141 -10.12 -2.52 -10.24
CA PRO A 141 -8.82 -3.18 -10.42
C PRO A 141 -8.03 -2.70 -11.65
N LEU A 142 -8.69 -2.16 -12.68
CA LEU A 142 -7.99 -1.58 -13.84
C LEU A 142 -7.48 -0.15 -13.62
N LEU A 143 -7.58 0.37 -12.39
CA LEU A 143 -7.05 1.69 -12.01
C LEU A 143 -5.58 1.85 -12.39
N TYR A 144 -4.78 0.80 -12.24
CA TYR A 144 -3.34 0.85 -12.46
C TYR A 144 -2.97 0.73 -13.94
N GLU A 145 -3.41 -0.35 -14.61
CA GLU A 145 -3.09 -0.58 -16.03
C GLU A 145 -3.75 0.46 -16.93
N ALA A 146 -5.08 0.62 -16.83
CA ALA A 146 -5.84 1.48 -17.73
C ALA A 146 -5.87 2.94 -17.26
N GLY A 147 -5.90 3.18 -15.94
CA GLY A 147 -5.92 4.54 -15.40
C GLY A 147 -4.56 5.20 -15.38
N TRP A 148 -3.55 4.56 -14.77
CA TRP A 148 -2.21 5.14 -14.62
C TRP A 148 -1.25 4.76 -15.74
N GLY A 149 -1.61 3.82 -16.61
CA GLY A 149 -0.71 3.30 -17.65
C GLY A 149 0.43 2.45 -17.09
N LYS A 150 0.27 1.87 -15.89
CA LYS A 150 1.31 1.03 -15.29
C LYS A 150 1.58 -0.20 -16.15
N GLN A 151 2.86 -0.49 -16.36
CA GLN A 151 3.33 -1.67 -17.07
C GLN A 151 3.52 -2.83 -16.10
N LEU A 152 2.40 -3.43 -15.67
CA LEU A 152 2.38 -4.51 -14.67
C LEU A 152 3.13 -5.77 -15.14
N SER A 153 3.71 -6.49 -14.18
CA SER A 153 4.37 -7.80 -14.37
C SER A 153 3.92 -8.82 -13.32
N TYR A 154 4.26 -8.60 -12.06
CA TYR A 154 3.91 -9.48 -10.95
C TYR A 154 3.09 -8.73 -9.90
N VAL A 155 1.94 -9.31 -9.56
CA VAL A 155 1.07 -8.77 -8.51
C VAL A 155 0.63 -9.92 -7.62
N PHE A 156 1.06 -9.89 -6.37
CA PHE A 156 0.82 -10.96 -5.40
C PHE A 156 -0.04 -10.44 -4.25
N ALA A 157 -1.03 -11.24 -3.86
CA ALA A 157 -1.82 -11.00 -2.67
C ALA A 157 -1.37 -11.95 -1.55
N ALA A 158 -1.30 -11.44 -0.33
CA ALA A 158 -0.96 -12.19 0.87
C ALA A 158 -2.03 -12.02 1.95
N ASP A 159 -2.48 -13.13 2.54
CA ASP A 159 -3.30 -13.16 3.74
C ASP A 159 -2.76 -14.18 4.76
N ALA A 160 -3.57 -14.53 5.77
CA ALA A 160 -3.17 -15.48 6.80
C ALA A 160 -3.01 -16.92 6.29
N THR A 161 -3.52 -17.23 5.09
CA THR A 161 -3.50 -18.58 4.51
C THR A 161 -2.38 -18.78 3.49
N GLY A 162 -1.77 -17.70 3.00
CA GLY A 162 -0.63 -17.78 2.08
C GLY A 162 -0.62 -16.67 1.05
N PHE A 163 0.04 -16.97 -0.07
CA PHE A 163 0.24 -16.06 -1.19
C PHE A 163 -0.58 -16.51 -2.42
N THR A 164 -1.00 -15.55 -3.24
CA THR A 164 -1.72 -15.83 -4.49
C THR A 164 -1.27 -14.86 -5.57
N ASP A 165 -0.96 -15.36 -6.77
CA ASP A 165 -0.79 -14.48 -7.93
C ASP A 165 -2.17 -13.96 -8.37
N VAL A 166 -2.35 -12.65 -8.26
CA VAL A 166 -3.60 -11.97 -8.56
C VAL A 166 -3.50 -11.06 -9.78
N VAL A 167 -2.38 -11.06 -10.53
CA VAL A 167 -2.15 -10.10 -11.62
C VAL A 167 -3.25 -10.11 -12.66
N ARG A 168 -3.85 -11.28 -12.94
CA ARG A 168 -4.95 -11.43 -13.90
C ARG A 168 -6.19 -10.59 -13.57
N ARG A 169 -6.37 -10.19 -12.30
CA ARG A 169 -7.44 -9.26 -11.90
C ARG A 169 -7.15 -7.83 -12.34
N TYR A 170 -5.88 -7.45 -12.44
CA TYR A 170 -5.40 -6.08 -12.62
C TYR A 170 -5.01 -5.74 -14.07
N THR A 171 -5.18 -6.69 -15.00
CA THR A 171 -4.89 -6.50 -16.42
C THR A 171 -5.98 -7.08 -17.32
N ARG A 172 -6.23 -6.44 -18.46
CA ARG A 172 -6.98 -7.03 -19.59
C ARG A 172 -6.06 -7.58 -20.69
N ARG A 173 -4.76 -7.32 -20.61
CA ARG A 173 -3.74 -7.62 -21.61
C ARG A 173 -2.68 -8.58 -21.07
N TYR A 174 -3.13 -9.65 -20.40
CA TYR A 174 -2.21 -10.60 -19.76
C TYR A 174 -1.23 -11.21 -20.75
N ALA A 175 -1.73 -11.81 -21.84
CA ALA A 175 -0.90 -12.54 -22.79
C ALA A 175 0.02 -11.61 -23.60
N SER A 176 -0.46 -10.42 -23.99
CA SER A 176 0.28 -9.52 -24.86
C SER A 176 1.27 -8.62 -24.11
N ASP A 177 0.92 -8.16 -22.91
CA ASP A 177 1.66 -7.09 -22.24
C ASP A 177 2.33 -7.59 -20.95
N VAL A 178 1.59 -8.33 -20.11
CA VAL A 178 2.08 -8.75 -18.78
C VAL A 178 3.02 -9.95 -18.88
N LEU A 179 2.63 -11.00 -19.59
CA LEU A 179 3.39 -12.26 -19.69
C LEU A 179 4.82 -12.04 -20.25
N PRO A 180 5.04 -11.22 -21.30
CA PRO A 180 6.41 -10.95 -21.77
C PRO A 180 7.29 -10.21 -20.75
N ARG A 181 6.70 -9.51 -19.76
CA ARG A 181 7.44 -8.82 -18.69
C ARG A 181 7.72 -9.73 -17.49
N ARG A 182 7.20 -10.96 -17.48
CA ARG A 182 7.37 -11.91 -16.38
C ARG A 182 8.58 -12.80 -16.64
N THR A 183 9.77 -12.24 -16.35
CA THR A 183 11.06 -12.86 -16.69
C THR A 183 11.89 -13.37 -15.50
N ALA A 184 11.41 -13.22 -14.26
CA ALA A 184 12.13 -13.62 -13.05
C ALA A 184 12.24 -15.15 -12.90
N LEU A 185 11.23 -15.90 -13.36
CA LEU A 185 11.20 -17.36 -13.35
C LEU A 185 10.11 -17.90 -14.31
N PRO A 186 10.18 -19.17 -14.75
CA PRO A 186 9.12 -19.82 -15.52
C PRO A 186 7.76 -19.84 -14.79
N GLU A 187 6.66 -19.71 -15.53
CA GLU A 187 5.30 -19.66 -14.94
C GLU A 187 4.90 -20.97 -14.23
N ASP A 188 5.39 -22.12 -14.70
CA ASP A 188 5.14 -23.41 -14.06
C ASP A 188 5.91 -23.56 -12.74
N GLU A 189 7.10 -22.96 -12.65
CA GLU A 189 7.89 -22.92 -11.42
C GLU A 189 7.25 -21.97 -10.41
N LEU A 190 6.83 -20.78 -10.84
CA LEU A 190 6.09 -19.85 -9.99
C LEU A 190 4.81 -20.48 -9.43
N SER A 191 4.04 -21.16 -10.29
CA SER A 191 2.81 -21.83 -9.87
C SER A 191 3.08 -22.91 -8.81
N ARG A 192 4.19 -23.65 -8.93
CA ARG A 192 4.61 -24.63 -7.93
C ARG A 192 5.04 -23.98 -6.62
N CYS A 193 5.76 -22.86 -6.66
CA CYS A 193 6.16 -22.13 -5.45
C CYS A 193 4.96 -21.57 -4.66
N LEU A 194 3.90 -21.14 -5.36
CA LEU A 194 2.70 -20.58 -4.71
C LEU A 194 1.72 -21.63 -4.18
N ALA A 195 1.88 -22.90 -4.56
CA ALA A 195 1.02 -24.00 -4.15
C ALA A 195 1.48 -24.71 -2.85
N GLN A 196 2.64 -24.30 -2.30
CA GLN A 196 3.21 -24.80 -1.05
C GLN A 196 2.67 -24.02 0.15
#